data_AF-A0A2G6ERF2-F1
#
_entry.id   AF-A0A2G6ERF2-F1
#
_cell.length_a   1.000
_cell.length_b   1.000
_cell.length_c   1.000
_cell.angle_alpha   90.00
_cell.angle_beta   90.00
_cell.angle_gamma   90.00
#
_symmetry.space_group_name_H-M   'P 1'
#
loop_
_entity.id
_entity.type
_entity.pdbx_description
1 polymer ?
#
loop_
_entity_poly.entity_id
_entity_poly.type
_entity_poly.pdbx_seq_one_letter_code
_entity_poly.pdbx_strand_id
1 'polypeptide(L)' 'VCGVTIGQFAFIGAGAVITRDVKPYALMTGVPARQVGWMSEYGERLTLPVAGNGEERCPTTGVVYELSGGSLRKRADA' A
#
# COMPACT_ATOMS: atom_id res chain seq x y z
N VAL A 1 -6.58 17.64 11.94
CA VAL A 1 -5.58 16.71 12.51
C VAL A 1 -4.32 16.80 11.68
N CYS A 2 -3.19 17.06 12.31
CA CYS A 2 -1.86 17.09 11.68
C CYS A 2 -0.90 16.22 12.52
N GLY A 3 0.27 15.87 11.96
CA GLY A 3 1.26 15.01 12.63
C GLY A 3 1.24 13.53 12.22
N VAL A 4 0.54 13.19 11.14
CA VAL A 4 0.55 11.83 10.57
C VAL A 4 1.61 11.70 9.49
N THR A 5 2.23 10.52 9.41
CA THR A 5 3.21 10.18 8.36
C THR A 5 2.52 9.40 7.24
N ILE A 6 2.76 9.80 5.99
CA ILE A 6 2.34 9.05 4.82
C ILE A 6 3.56 8.36 4.22
N GLY A 7 3.55 7.03 4.23
CA GLY A 7 4.63 6.22 3.66
C GLY A 7 4.74 6.37 2.14
N GLN A 8 5.93 6.07 1.63
CA GLN A 8 6.25 6.17 0.21
C GLN A 8 5.29 5.33 -0.63
N PHE A 9 4.85 5.89 -1.77
CA PHE A 9 3.92 5.24 -2.71
C PHE A 9 2.58 4.81 -2.11
N ALA A 10 2.21 5.30 -0.91
CA ALA A 10 0.86 5.11 -0.40
C ALA A 10 -0.15 5.78 -1.34
N PHE A 11 -1.30 5.13 -1.51
CA PHE A 11 -2.35 5.61 -2.40
C PHE A 11 -3.57 6.01 -1.57
N ILE A 12 -3.87 7.31 -1.53
CA ILE A 12 -5.00 7.85 -0.78
C ILE A 12 -6.17 8.07 -1.72
N GLY A 13 -7.27 7.35 -1.50
CA GLY A 13 -8.49 7.52 -2.27
C GLY A 13 -9.08 8.91 -2.11
N ALA A 14 -9.70 9.43 -3.18
CA ALA A 14 -10.34 10.72 -3.16
C ALA A 14 -11.39 10.82 -2.04
N GLY A 15 -11.38 11.93 -1.30
CA GLY A 15 -12.30 12.17 -0.17
C GLY A 15 -11.97 11.40 1.11
N ALA A 16 -10.85 10.68 1.18
CA ALA A 16 -10.44 10.01 2.41
C ALA A 16 -9.92 10.99 3.47
N VAL A 17 -10.20 10.71 4.75
CA VAL A 17 -9.70 11.50 5.89
C VAL A 17 -8.73 10.65 6.70
N ILE A 18 -7.43 10.99 6.63
CA ILE A 18 -6.36 10.29 7.32
C ILE A 18 -6.24 10.80 8.75
N THR A 19 -6.37 9.90 9.72
CA THR A 19 -6.28 10.21 11.15
C THR A 19 -5.15 9.47 11.87
N ARG A 20 -4.35 8.68 11.15
CA ARG A 20 -3.21 7.90 11.65
C ARG A 20 -2.20 7.64 10.54
N ASP A 21 -1.00 7.22 10.92
CA ASP A 21 0.07 6.91 9.97
C ASP A 21 -0.35 5.88 8.92
N VAL A 22 0.17 6.06 7.72
CA VAL A 22 -0.09 5.23 6.54
C VAL A 22 1.19 4.52 6.15
N LYS A 23 1.13 3.20 6.02
CA LYS A 23 2.28 2.40 5.61
C LYS A 23 2.66 2.68 4.14
N PRO A 24 3.93 2.50 3.75
CA PRO A 24 4.31 2.52 2.35
C PRO A 24 3.43 1.57 1.52
N TYR A 25 3.10 1.95 0.29
CA TYR A 25 2.25 1.18 -0.63
C TYR A 25 0.81 0.92 -0.17
N ALA A 26 0.37 1.41 1.00
CA ALA A 26 -0.98 1.15 1.48
C ALA A 26 -2.03 1.88 0.65
N LEU A 27 -3.10 1.18 0.27
CA LEU A 27 -4.29 1.77 -0.34
C LEU A 27 -5.31 2.13 0.75
N MET A 28 -5.56 3.42 0.95
CA MET A 28 -6.40 3.97 2.01
C MET A 28 -7.67 4.62 1.44
N THR A 29 -8.85 4.32 1.99
CA THR A 29 -10.12 4.96 1.58
C THR A 29 -11.05 5.22 2.76
N GLY A 30 -12.01 6.15 2.61
CA GLY A 30 -13.10 6.39 3.56
C GLY A 30 -12.83 7.46 4.63
N VAL A 31 -13.83 7.67 5.49
CA VAL A 31 -13.83 8.67 6.58
C VAL A 31 -14.34 8.02 7.88
N PRO A 32 -13.48 7.76 8.90
CA PRO A 32 -12.03 7.87 8.84
C PRO A 32 -11.42 6.80 7.94
N ALA A 33 -10.29 7.11 7.31
CA ALA A 33 -9.67 6.22 6.34
C ALA A 33 -9.26 4.87 6.96
N ARG A 34 -9.43 3.81 6.17
CA ARG A 34 -9.02 2.44 6.47
C ARG A 34 -8.19 1.89 5.32
N GLN A 35 -7.23 1.03 5.64
CA GLN A 35 -6.47 0.32 4.63
C GLN A 35 -7.36 -0.77 4.02
N VAL A 36 -7.50 -0.75 2.70
CA VAL A 36 -8.32 -1.73 1.95
C VAL A 36 -7.49 -2.59 0.99
N GLY A 37 -6.18 -2.33 0.90
CA GLY A 37 -5.26 -3.13 0.10
C GLY A 37 -3.88 -2.51 -0.01
N TRP A 38 -3.21 -2.86 -1.11
CA TRP A 38 -1.87 -2.44 -1.47
C TRP A 38 -1.84 -1.93 -2.91
N MET A 39 -0.93 -1.01 -3.19
CA MET A 39 -0.73 -0.40 -4.50
C MET A 39 0.72 -0.55 -4.94
N SER A 40 0.94 -0.82 -6.22
CA SER A 40 2.27 -0.76 -6.83
C SER A 40 2.75 0.68 -6.98
N GLU A 41 4.05 0.87 -7.23
CA GLU A 41 4.63 2.18 -7.59
C GLU A 41 3.98 2.80 -8.84
N TYR A 42 3.39 1.96 -9.70
CA TYR A 42 2.72 2.38 -10.94
C TYR A 42 1.23 2.72 -10.74
N GLY A 43 0.71 2.63 -9.51
CA GLY A 43 -0.69 2.94 -9.20
C GLY A 43 -1.66 1.79 -9.48
N GLU A 44 -1.19 0.56 -9.64
CA GLU A 44 -2.03 -0.62 -9.82
C GLU A 44 -2.27 -1.34 -8.50
N ARG A 45 -3.51 -1.80 -8.29
CA ARG A 45 -3.86 -2.52 -7.07
C ARG A 45 -3.24 -3.91 -7.09
N LEU A 46 -2.54 -4.24 -6.01
CA LEU A 46 -2.02 -5.57 -5.76
C LEU A 46 -3.10 -6.41 -5.05
N THR A 47 -3.37 -7.59 -5.59
CA THR A 47 -4.17 -8.70 -5.06
C THR A 47 -3.49 -9.41 -3.86
N LEU A 48 -2.96 -8.63 -2.92
CA LEU A 48 -2.40 -9.13 -1.66
C LEU A 48 -3.37 -8.87 -0.48
N PRO A 49 -3.44 -9.76 0.51
CA PRO A 49 -4.22 -9.50 1.71
C PRO A 49 -3.62 -8.32 2.50
N VAL A 50 -4.44 -7.63 3.30
CA VAL A 50 -3.97 -6.48 4.11
C VAL A 50 -2.94 -6.92 5.18
N ALA A 51 -3.04 -8.16 5.66
CA ALA A 51 -2.13 -8.75 6.63
C ALA A 51 -1.84 -10.21 6.26
N GLY A 52 -0.76 -10.76 6.81
CA GLY A 52 -0.23 -12.08 6.46
C GLY A 52 1.02 -11.95 5.58
N ASN A 53 1.28 -12.97 4.80
CA ASN A 53 2.44 -13.05 3.90
C ASN A 53 1.97 -13.34 2.47
N GLY A 54 2.72 -12.89 1.48
CA GLY A 54 2.42 -13.14 0.08
C GLY A 54 3.39 -12.44 -0.86
N GLU A 55 3.37 -12.81 -2.12
CA GLU A 55 4.14 -12.19 -3.18
C GLU A 55 3.22 -11.92 -4.36
N GLU A 56 3.39 -10.78 -5.01
CA GLU A 56 2.71 -10.48 -6.25
C GLU A 56 3.60 -9.70 -7.20
N ARG A 57 3.51 -10.04 -8.48
CA ARG A 57 4.15 -9.31 -9.56
C ARG A 57 3.16 -8.30 -10.13
N CYS A 58 3.55 -7.03 -10.18
CA CYS A 58 2.77 -6.00 -10.86
C CYS A 58 2.64 -6.37 -12.35
N PRO A 59 1.40 -6.47 -12.89
CA PRO A 59 1.19 -6.95 -14.26
C PRO A 59 1.76 -6.00 -15.31
N THR A 60 1.81 -4.69 -15.04
CA THR A 60 2.29 -3.70 -16.02
C THR A 60 3.81 -3.52 -15.99
N THR A 61 4.44 -3.52 -14.82
CA THR A 61 5.88 -3.24 -14.70
C THR A 61 6.74 -4.48 -14.53
N GLY A 62 6.14 -5.62 -14.19
CA GLY A 62 6.87 -6.83 -13.83
C GLY A 62 7.59 -6.77 -12.49
N VAL A 63 7.54 -5.65 -11.76
CA VAL A 63 8.14 -5.50 -10.43
C VAL A 63 7.45 -6.43 -9.43
N VAL A 64 8.26 -7.12 -8.62
CA VAL A 64 7.77 -8.05 -7.60
C VAL A 64 7.67 -7.34 -6.25
N TYR A 65 6.54 -7.52 -5.58
CA TYR A 65 6.28 -7.02 -4.24
C TYR A 65 6.08 -8.19 -3.29
N GLU A 66 6.65 -8.08 -2.10
CA GLU A 66 6.56 -9.06 -1.03
C GLU A 66 5.88 -8.44 0.18
N LEU A 67 4.85 -9.12 0.67
CA LEU A 67 4.14 -8.83 1.90
C LEU A 67 4.69 -9.70 3.02
N SER A 68 5.09 -9.08 4.12
CA SER A 68 5.53 -9.78 5.34
C SER A 68 4.84 -9.19 6.56
N GLY A 69 3.97 -9.97 7.21
CA GLY A 69 3.28 -9.60 8.45
C GLY A 69 2.43 -8.31 8.37
N GLY A 70 2.04 -7.88 7.16
CA GLY A 70 1.33 -6.61 6.95
C GLY A 70 2.23 -5.41 6.61
N SER A 71 3.46 -5.63 6.14
CA SER A 71 4.30 -4.60 5.52
C SER A 71 4.68 -5.03 4.11
N LEU A 72 4.51 -4.15 3.12
CA LEU A 72 4.85 -4.43 1.73
C LEU A 72 6.22 -3.84 1.38
N ARG A 73 7.03 -4.63 0.66
CA ARG A 73 8.34 -4.20 0.13
C ARG A 73 8.44 -4.59 -1.33
N LYS A 74 9.04 -3.72 -2.13
CA LYS A 74 9.54 -4.08 -3.47
C LYS A 74 10.73 -5.02 -3.30
N ARG A 75 10.74 -6.14 -4.00
CA ARG A 75 11.92 -7.02 -4.09
C ARG A 75 12.98 -6.26 -4.89
N ALA A 76 14.16 -6.05 -4.31
CA ALA A 76 15.27 -5.46 -5.04
C ALA A 76 15.67 -6.42 -6.17
N ASP A 77 15.74 -5.91 -7.40
CA ASP A 77 16.37 -6.61 -8.50
C ASP A 77 17.86 -6.79 -8.15
N ALA A 78 18.35 -8.02 -8.20
CA ALA A 78 19.77 -8.34 -7.98
C ALA A 78 20.62 -7.88 -9.17
#